data_AF-A0A377M3Q3-F1
#
_entry.id   AF-A0A377M3Q3-F1
#
_cell.length_a   1.000
_cell.length_b   1.000
_cell.length_c   1.000
_cell.angle_alpha   90.00
_cell.angle_beta   90.00
_cell.angle_gamma   90.00
#
_symmetry.space_group_name_H-M   'P 1'
#
loop_
_entity.id
_entity.type
_entity.pdbx_description
1 polymer ?
#
loop_
_entity_poly.entity_id
_entity_poly.type
_entity_poly.pdbx_seq_one_letter_code
_entity_poly.pdbx_strand_id
1 'polypeptide(L)'
;MSRPPNDPHRREKILQATLDTIAEHGIHAVTHRKIASCAGVPLGSMTYYFEGMESLLEEAFTWFTRQMSQQYRDFFAGVTSPEMACESITTLIHSSQVTTPAQHGADVPALYFYAPQRGAENSNAGLDADEPDDA
;
A
#
# COMPACT_ATOMS: atom_id res chain seq x y z
N MET A 1 9.09 2.50 -41.83
CA MET A 1 8.27 2.24 -40.63
C MET A 1 8.16 3.56 -39.87
N SER A 2 7.00 4.23 -39.93
CA SER A 2 6.81 5.52 -39.28
C SER A 2 6.82 5.35 -37.77
N ARG A 3 7.73 6.04 -37.08
CA ARG A 3 7.74 6.16 -35.62
C ARG A 3 6.37 6.75 -35.22
N PRO A 4 5.55 6.05 -34.41
CA PRO A 4 4.29 6.63 -33.95
C PRO A 4 4.58 7.96 -33.25
N PRO A 5 3.66 8.94 -33.30
CA PRO A 5 3.80 10.18 -32.56
C PRO A 5 4.25 9.90 -31.13
N ASN A 6 5.12 10.77 -30.61
CA ASN A 6 5.58 10.66 -29.23
C ASN A 6 4.33 10.78 -28.34
N ASP A 7 3.85 9.67 -27.81
CA ASP A 7 2.67 9.66 -26.95
C ASP A 7 3.04 10.45 -25.68
N PRO A 8 2.37 11.58 -25.41
CA PRO A 8 2.73 12.43 -24.27
C PRO A 8 2.60 11.69 -22.93
N HIS A 9 1.75 10.66 -22.86
CA HIS A 9 1.53 9.84 -21.68
C HIS A 9 2.41 8.59 -21.65
N ARG A 10 3.33 8.41 -22.61
CA ARG A 10 4.17 7.21 -22.67
C ARG A 10 5.00 7.01 -21.41
N ARG A 11 5.48 8.13 -20.84
CA ARG A 11 6.25 8.13 -19.61
C ARG A 11 5.42 7.63 -18.44
N GLU A 12 4.21 8.16 -18.27
CA GLU A 12 3.26 7.75 -17.23
C GLU A 12 2.85 6.28 -17.37
N LYS A 13 2.61 5.81 -18.60
CA LYS A 13 2.33 4.39 -18.87
C LYS A 13 3.45 3.46 -18.42
N ILE A 14 4.71 3.86 -18.60
CA ILE A 14 5.86 3.09 -18.15
C ILE A 14 5.94 3.07 -16.62
N LEU A 15 5.68 4.21 -15.95
CA LEU A 15 5.65 4.27 -14.48
C LEU A 15 4.55 3.37 -13.90
N GLN A 16 3.33 3.47 -14.43
CA GLN A 16 2.20 2.64 -13.99
C GLN A 16 2.49 1.16 -14.20
N ALA A 17 2.95 0.76 -15.39
CA ALA A 17 3.29 -0.64 -15.67
C ALA A 17 4.41 -1.17 -14.78
N THR A 18 5.33 -0.30 -14.34
CA THR A 18 6.38 -0.66 -13.38
C THR A 18 5.77 -1.01 -12.02
N LEU A 19 4.89 -0.15 -11.49
CA LEU A 19 4.20 -0.37 -10.22
C LEU A 19 3.31 -1.61 -10.26
N ASP A 20 2.56 -1.81 -11.34
CA ASP A 20 1.71 -2.99 -11.53
C ASP A 20 2.54 -4.27 -11.56
N THR A 21 3.68 -4.25 -12.27
CA THR A 21 4.61 -5.39 -12.30
C THR A 21 5.14 -5.73 -10.92
N ILE A 22 5.45 -4.71 -10.10
CA ILE A 22 5.91 -4.90 -8.72
C ILE A 22 4.80 -5.47 -7.85
N ALA A 23 3.57 -4.95 -7.97
CA ALA A 23 2.43 -5.40 -7.19
C ALA A 23 2.06 -6.86 -7.51
N GLU A 24 2.11 -7.26 -8.78
CA GLU A 24 1.70 -8.60 -9.22
C GLU A 24 2.80 -9.66 -9.06
N HIS A 25 4.07 -9.28 -9.29
CA HIS A 25 5.17 -10.24 -9.41
C HIS A 25 6.34 -9.99 -8.47
N GLY A 26 6.28 -8.94 -7.66
CA GLY A 26 7.37 -8.52 -6.80
C GLY A 26 8.51 -7.81 -7.54
N ILE A 27 9.37 -7.14 -6.77
CA ILE A 27 10.46 -6.29 -7.30
C ILE A 27 11.47 -7.06 -8.15
N HIS A 28 11.71 -8.34 -7.84
CA HIS A 28 12.68 -9.18 -8.56
C HIS A 28 12.28 -9.47 -10.02
N ALA A 29 10.98 -9.37 -10.35
CA ALA A 29 10.48 -9.62 -11.69
C ALA A 29 10.65 -8.40 -12.64
N VAL A 30 11.07 -7.25 -12.11
CA VAL A 30 11.12 -5.98 -12.84
C VAL A 30 12.35 -5.95 -13.74
N THR A 31 12.10 -5.91 -15.05
CA THR A 31 13.13 -5.76 -16.10
C THR A 31 12.66 -4.80 -17.17
N HIS A 32 13.56 -4.11 -17.88
CA HIS A 32 13.19 -3.20 -18.97
C HIS A 32 12.29 -3.87 -20.01
N ARG A 33 12.59 -5.13 -20.35
CA ARG A 33 11.80 -5.88 -21.33
C ARG A 33 10.39 -6.21 -20.83
N LYS A 34 10.26 -6.63 -19.57
CA LYS A 34 8.95 -6.93 -18.99
C LYS A 34 8.10 -5.67 -18.88
N ILE A 35 8.67 -4.58 -18.35
CA ILE A 35 7.97 -3.30 -18.23
C ILE A 35 7.54 -2.77 -19.59
N ALA A 36 8.42 -2.77 -20.59
CA ALA A 36 8.08 -2.32 -21.95
C ALA A 36 6.93 -3.12 -22.54
N SER A 37 6.92 -4.44 -22.32
CA SER A 37 5.82 -5.32 -22.74
C SER A 37 4.52 -4.99 -22.01
N CYS A 38 4.54 -4.83 -20.69
CA CYS A 38 3.37 -4.51 -19.88
C CYS A 38 2.80 -3.11 -20.22
N ALA A 39 3.67 -2.13 -20.48
CA ALA A 39 3.29 -0.78 -20.89
C ALA A 39 2.84 -0.69 -22.36
N GLY A 40 3.01 -1.75 -23.15
CA GLY A 40 2.72 -1.73 -24.59
C GLY A 40 3.60 -0.76 -25.39
N VAL A 41 4.85 -0.55 -24.96
CA VAL A 41 5.80 0.37 -25.60
C VAL A 41 7.01 -0.36 -26.21
N PRO A 42 7.65 0.20 -27.25
CA PRO A 42 8.91 -0.33 -27.75
C PRO A 42 10.00 -0.29 -26.67
N LEU A 43 10.88 -1.30 -26.64
CA LEU A 43 11.99 -1.39 -25.67
C LEU A 43 12.89 -0.14 -25.67
N GLY A 44 13.12 0.47 -26.83
CA GLY A 44 13.90 1.71 -26.96
C GLY A 44 13.25 2.93 -26.29
N SER A 45 11.98 2.84 -25.87
CA SER A 45 11.34 3.88 -25.05
C SER A 45 11.92 3.91 -23.64
N MET A 46 12.32 2.76 -23.10
CA MET A 46 12.90 2.67 -21.75
C MET A 46 14.16 3.52 -21.66
N THR A 47 15.09 3.34 -22.60
CA THR A 47 16.36 4.08 -22.67
C THR A 47 16.20 5.54 -23.09
N TYR A 48 15.05 5.91 -23.66
CA TYR A 48 14.77 7.30 -24.03
C TYR A 48 14.22 8.11 -22.85
N TYR A 49 13.38 7.51 -22.00
CA TYR A 49 12.73 8.19 -20.89
C TYR A 49 13.43 8.02 -19.54
N PHE A 50 14.23 6.96 -19.38
CA PHE A 50 14.85 6.60 -18.11
C PHE A 50 16.32 6.24 -18.32
N GLU A 51 17.17 6.76 -17.43
CA GLU A 51 18.61 6.52 -17.48
C GLU A 51 18.98 5.08 -17.07
N GLY A 52 18.13 4.44 -16.27
CA GLY A 52 18.30 3.06 -15.83
C GLY A 52 17.14 2.56 -14.99
N MET A 53 17.27 1.34 -14.48
CA MET A 53 16.24 0.71 -13.65
C MET A 53 16.05 1.44 -12.32
N GLU A 54 17.14 1.87 -11.68
CA GLU A 54 17.08 2.56 -10.39
C GLU A 54 16.32 3.89 -10.50
N SER A 55 16.64 4.72 -11.51
CA SER A 55 15.93 5.99 -11.73
C SER A 55 14.46 5.77 -12.12
N LEU A 56 14.15 4.73 -12.90
CA LEU A 56 12.77 4.35 -13.17
C LEU A 56 12.00 3.99 -11.89
N LEU A 57 12.61 3.19 -11.00
CA LEU A 57 11.98 2.76 -9.75
C LEU A 57 11.77 3.94 -8.80
N GLU A 58 12.80 4.75 -8.57
CA GLU A 58 12.71 5.96 -7.74
C GLU A 58 11.57 6.86 -8.20
N GLU A 59 11.48 7.06 -9.52
CA GLU A 59 10.48 7.91 -10.09
C GLU A 59 9.07 7.31 -10.05
N ALA A 60 8.93 6.01 -10.30
CA ALA A 60 7.67 5.31 -10.19
C ALA A 60 7.09 5.41 -8.77
N PHE A 61 7.92 5.21 -7.74
CA PHE A 61 7.50 5.37 -6.34
C PHE A 61 7.25 6.83 -5.96
N THR A 62 8.03 7.77 -6.49
CA THR A 62 7.78 9.20 -6.30
C THR A 62 6.42 9.60 -6.89
N TRP A 63 6.12 9.13 -8.10
CA TRP A 63 4.86 9.35 -8.77
C TRP A 63 3.69 8.73 -7.99
N PHE A 64 3.82 7.47 -7.56
CA PHE A 64 2.85 6.79 -6.71
C PHE A 64 2.58 7.56 -5.41
N THR A 65 3.65 7.98 -4.71
CA THR A 65 3.53 8.71 -3.45
C THR A 65 2.81 10.04 -3.64
N ARG A 66 3.08 10.75 -4.74
CA ARG A 66 2.39 12.00 -5.09
C ARG A 66 0.90 11.78 -5.34
N GLN A 67 0.55 10.73 -6.10
CA GLN A 67 -0.83 10.37 -6.36
C GLN A 67 -1.57 10.00 -5.07
N MET A 68 -0.97 9.14 -4.25
CA MET A 68 -1.54 8.76 -2.95
C MET A 68 -1.76 9.98 -2.06
N SER A 69 -0.77 10.86 -1.98
CA SER A 69 -0.88 12.10 -1.20
C SER A 69 -2.00 13.00 -1.71
N GLN A 70 -2.22 13.06 -3.03
CA GLN A 70 -3.31 13.84 -3.61
C GLN A 70 -4.67 13.19 -3.29
N GLN A 71 -4.80 11.87 -3.44
CA GLN A 71 -6.02 11.14 -3.09
C GLN A 71 -6.40 11.35 -1.63
N TYR A 72 -5.44 11.34 -0.70
CA TYR A 72 -5.70 11.68 0.70
C TYR A 72 -6.19 13.10 0.89
N ARG A 73 -5.54 14.08 0.24
CA ARG A 73 -5.99 15.48 0.32
C ARG A 73 -7.42 15.62 -0.16
N ASP A 74 -7.76 14.99 -1.28
CA ASP A 74 -9.09 15.07 -1.86
C ASP A 74 -10.14 14.39 -0.97
N PHE A 75 -9.79 13.23 -0.41
CA PHE A 75 -10.64 12.49 0.53
C PHE A 75 -10.95 13.30 1.80
N PHE A 76 -9.96 14.02 2.34
CA PHE A 76 -10.14 14.84 3.55
C PHE A 76 -10.59 16.27 3.29
N ALA A 77 -10.76 16.71 2.04
CA ALA A 77 -11.04 18.11 1.68
C ALA A 77 -12.33 18.67 2.32
N GLY A 78 -13.31 17.80 2.59
CA GLY A 78 -14.59 18.17 3.21
C GLY A 78 -14.65 17.98 4.73
N VAL A 79 -13.56 17.53 5.36
CA VAL A 79 -13.55 17.19 6.79
C VAL A 79 -13.27 18.44 7.63
N THR A 80 -14.32 18.96 8.25
CA THR A 80 -14.29 20.19 9.06
C THR A 80 -14.51 19.98 10.56
N SER A 81 -14.63 18.74 11.05
CA SER A 81 -14.77 18.46 12.48
C SER A 81 -14.03 17.17 12.90
N PRO A 82 -13.68 17.01 14.19
CA PRO A 82 -13.06 15.79 14.71
C PRO A 82 -13.92 14.53 14.53
N GLU A 83 -15.25 14.64 14.63
CA GLU A 83 -16.17 13.52 14.44
C GLU A 83 -16.13 13.01 13.01
N MET A 84 -16.17 13.93 12.03
CA MET A 84 -16.04 13.58 10.61
C MET A 84 -14.64 13.04 10.29
N ALA A 85 -13.60 13.51 10.99
CA ALA A 85 -12.25 12.98 10.83
C ALA A 85 -12.13 11.52 11.29
N CYS A 86 -12.72 11.18 12.45
CA CYS A 86 -12.77 9.80 12.92
C CYS A 86 -13.50 8.89 11.93
N GLU A 87 -14.68 9.28 11.46
CA GLU A 87 -15.45 8.52 10.46
C GLU A 87 -14.68 8.35 9.14
N SER A 88 -14.03 9.43 8.68
CA SER A 88 -13.24 9.42 7.45
C SER A 88 -12.01 8.52 7.59
N ILE A 89 -11.28 8.57 8.71
CA ILE A 89 -10.12 7.70 8.97
C ILE A 89 -10.57 6.23 9.08
N THR A 90 -11.67 5.95 9.79
CA THR A 90 -12.25 4.60 9.86
C THR A 90 -12.61 4.09 8.48
N THR A 91 -13.24 4.92 7.65
CA THR A 91 -13.55 4.59 6.25
C THR A 91 -12.29 4.33 5.44
N LEU A 92 -11.26 5.17 5.58
CA LEU A 92 -9.98 5.03 4.88
C LEU A 92 -9.27 3.71 5.22
N ILE A 93 -9.26 3.32 6.50
CA ILE A 93 -8.62 2.09 6.98
C ILE A 93 -9.39 0.84 6.50
N HIS A 94 -10.73 0.90 6.48
CA HIS A 94 -11.57 -0.21 6.01
C HIS A 94 -11.63 -0.33 4.49
N SER A 95 -11.48 0.78 3.77
CA SER A 95 -11.31 0.75 2.32
C SER A 95 -9.87 0.33 2.02
N SER A 96 -9.65 -0.96 1.80
CA SER A 96 -8.37 -1.57 1.41
C SER A 96 -7.74 -1.04 0.10
N GLN A 97 -8.16 0.12 -0.40
CA GLN A 97 -7.77 0.70 -1.69
C GLN A 97 -6.56 1.63 -1.62
N VAL A 98 -6.02 1.84 -0.43
CA VAL A 98 -5.12 2.96 -0.15
C VAL A 98 -3.63 2.57 -0.14
N THR A 99 -3.30 1.27 -0.13
CA THR A 99 -1.91 0.81 0.01
C THR A 99 -1.50 -0.21 -1.06
N THR A 100 -2.20 -0.26 -2.20
CA THR A 100 -1.85 -1.19 -3.28
C THR A 100 -2.29 -0.63 -4.64
N PRO A 101 -1.39 -0.49 -5.63
CA PRO A 101 -1.83 -0.33 -7.00
C PRO A 101 -2.29 -1.70 -7.50
N ALA A 102 -3.61 -1.98 -7.43
CA ALA A 102 -4.29 -2.83 -8.41
C ALA A 102 -5.80 -2.92 -8.12
N GLN A 103 -6.58 -2.62 -9.16
CA GLN A 103 -8.02 -2.78 -9.28
C GLN A 103 -8.51 -4.26 -9.31
N HIS A 104 -7.86 -5.24 -8.69
CA HIS A 104 -8.30 -6.64 -8.79
C HIS A 104 -8.29 -7.35 -7.44
N GLY A 105 -9.45 -7.93 -7.09
CA GLY A 105 -9.71 -8.54 -5.80
C GLY A 105 -8.76 -9.67 -5.43
N ALA A 106 -8.18 -9.56 -4.24
CA ALA A 106 -7.76 -10.68 -3.41
C ALA A 106 -7.64 -10.18 -1.96
N ASP A 107 -8.37 -10.83 -1.07
CA ASP A 107 -8.38 -10.58 0.37
C ASP A 107 -6.99 -10.77 1.00
N VAL A 108 -6.57 -9.86 1.89
CA VAL A 108 -5.39 -10.06 2.74
C VAL A 108 -5.72 -9.68 4.20
N PRO A 109 -6.06 -10.65 5.07
CA PRO A 109 -6.14 -10.41 6.51
C PRO A 109 -4.82 -10.86 7.17
N ALA A 110 -3.86 -9.94 7.32
CA ALA A 110 -2.59 -10.26 8.01
C ALA A 110 -2.09 -9.19 8.99
N LEU A 111 -2.90 -8.18 9.33
CA LEU A 111 -2.48 -7.12 10.28
C LEU A 111 -3.21 -7.13 11.63
N TYR A 112 -4.06 -8.12 11.91
CA TYR A 112 -4.77 -8.21 13.20
C TYR A 112 -4.07 -9.06 14.28
N PHE A 113 -2.81 -9.49 14.08
CA PHE A 113 -2.13 -10.38 15.02
C PHE A 113 -1.27 -9.68 16.10
N TYR A 114 -1.58 -8.45 16.52
CA TYR A 114 -0.89 -7.92 17.71
C TYR A 114 -1.78 -7.04 18.59
N ALA A 115 -2.45 -7.70 19.54
CA ALA A 115 -2.91 -7.08 20.78
C ALA A 115 -2.62 -8.04 21.95
N PRO A 116 -1.93 -7.58 23.02
CA PRO A 116 -1.64 -8.42 24.19
C PRO A 116 -2.89 -8.62 25.05
N GLN A 117 -3.18 -9.87 25.42
CA GLN A 117 -4.29 -10.21 26.33
C GLN A 117 -3.97 -9.71 27.75
N ARG A 118 -4.71 -8.69 28.23
CA ARG A 118 -4.81 -8.41 29.67
C ARG A 118 -5.77 -9.43 30.28
N GLY A 119 -5.23 -10.35 31.07
CA GLY A 119 -6.03 -11.22 31.92
C GLY A 119 -6.71 -10.41 33.02
N ALA A 120 -8.04 -10.39 32.97
CA ALA A 120 -8.88 -10.13 34.12
C ALA A 120 -9.72 -11.39 34.36
N GLU A 121 -10.20 -11.54 35.60
CA GLU A 121 -11.10 -12.56 36.13
C GLU A 121 -10.38 -13.80 36.75
N ASN A 122 -10.64 -14.21 38.00
CA ASN A 122 -11.74 -13.91 38.91
C ASN A 122 -11.36 -14.08 40.39
N SER A 123 -11.96 -13.24 41.22
CA SER A 123 -12.12 -13.42 42.67
C SER A 123 -13.35 -14.29 42.93
N ASN A 124 -13.23 -15.35 43.72
CA ASN A 124 -13.77 -15.42 45.10
C ASN A 124 -14.22 -16.84 45.53
N ALA A 125 -13.98 -17.09 46.82
CA ALA A 125 -14.69 -17.96 47.76
C ALA A 125 -14.28 -19.44 47.92
N GLY A 126 -13.66 -19.69 49.08
CA GLY A 126 -13.56 -20.98 49.76
C GLY A 126 -12.87 -20.78 51.12
N LEU A 127 -13.64 -20.40 52.13
CA LEU A 127 -13.25 -20.31 53.54
C LEU A 127 -13.00 -21.72 54.11
N ASP A 128 -11.94 -21.87 54.92
CA ASP A 128 -11.85 -22.66 56.17
C ASP A 128 -10.37 -22.54 56.64
N ALA A 129 -10.06 -21.64 57.58
CA ALA A 129 -9.99 -21.92 59.02
C ALA A 129 -8.91 -22.95 59.41
N ASP A 130 -7.69 -22.48 59.73
CA ASP A 130 -7.11 -22.57 61.08
C ASP A 130 -5.75 -21.84 61.12
N GLU A 131 -5.59 -20.99 62.12
CA GLU A 131 -4.32 -20.38 62.58
C GLU A 131 -3.70 -21.33 63.64
N PRO A 132 -2.57 -21.01 64.30
CA PRO A 132 -1.18 -20.79 63.88
C PRO A 132 -0.26 -21.94 64.42
N ASP A 133 1.05 -21.93 64.14
CA ASP A 133 2.05 -21.94 65.23
C ASP A 133 3.46 -21.59 64.71
N ASP A 134 4.15 -20.80 65.53
CA ASP A 134 5.55 -20.40 65.42
C ASP A 134 6.50 -21.60 65.61
N ALA A 135 7.59 -21.64 64.81
CA ALA A 135 8.89 -22.20 65.20
C ALA A 135 10.01 -21.80 64.21
#